data_AF-A0A7Y5KSP3-F1
#
_entry.id   AF-A0A7Y5KSP3-F1
#
_cell.length_a   1.000
_cell.length_b   1.000
_cell.length_c   1.000
_cell.angle_alpha   90.00
_cell.angle_beta   90.00
_cell.angle_gamma   90.00
#
_symmetry.space_group_name_H-M   'P 1'
#
loop_
_entity.id
_entity.type
_entity.pdbx_description
1 polymer ?
#
loop_
_entity_poly.entity_id
_entity_poly.type
_entity_poly.pdbx_seq_one_letter_code
_entity_poly.pdbx_strand_id
1 'polypeptide(L)'
;MNDNHFDFDTIVVGSGFGGSVTAFRLAEANERVCLLERGKAYPPRSFARSPAEMRKNFWDPSEGLQGMFDVWSFRGTDALVSSGLGGGSLIYANVLLRKPERWFVRENLQKGGYESWPVSYRQLERHYEAAEKNLDGQAFPHDREPYAKIAKTRALAEAARGAGYEWFTPKLAVTFAANGRPPSPGEPILEDHPNLHGARRTTCQLCGECNVGCNYGSKNSLDYTYLSHAKRLGCEIRVRCEVRHITRRDRGGFDVEYVEHVDENEGRKTDTSQLPLKKISAKKVVLAAGTYGTTWLLLRNRKRLKDKISRALGKRVGGNGDFLSFAWKCHESKGGERVPRPVEPTRGPVITSTVHVPDRRDGGSGRGFYIQDAGIPAFLSWVAQPLGGFGVVGQAAQFAWRYASRLLGLERGADLDLALSELIGMSEATGSTLPFLGMGRDIPDGTLRIDGKWLELDYSEAGSRELFDAMQEVAQRLASELDATYVVNPLYRFKKLITVHPLGGCSMADDPEHGVVDADGQVFGCPGLYIADGSVMPGPVGPNPALTIAALADWFADGMLGLREPAGVR
;
A
#
# COMPACT_ATOMS: atom_id res chain seq x y z
N MET A 1 32.58 27.41 -20.05
CA MET A 1 32.14 26.73 -18.81
C MET A 1 31.59 25.37 -19.23
N ASN A 2 32.03 24.28 -18.63
CA ASN A 2 31.69 22.92 -19.08
C ASN A 2 30.20 22.61 -18.82
N ASP A 3 29.34 22.86 -19.82
CA ASP A 3 27.89 22.61 -19.84
C ASP A 3 27.46 21.13 -19.71
N ASN A 4 28.42 20.21 -19.47
CA ASN A 4 28.19 18.76 -19.41
C ASN A 4 28.35 18.15 -18.01
N HIS A 5 28.56 18.96 -16.96
CA HIS A 5 28.61 18.43 -15.60
C HIS A 5 27.19 18.34 -15.01
N PHE A 6 26.78 17.12 -14.65
CA PHE A 6 25.56 16.85 -13.90
C PHE A 6 25.92 16.59 -12.43
N ASP A 7 25.09 17.10 -11.52
CA ASP A 7 25.24 16.86 -10.08
C ASP A 7 25.21 15.35 -9.78
N PHE A 8 24.31 14.63 -10.45
CA PHE A 8 24.12 13.19 -10.31
C PHE A 8 24.07 12.49 -11.67
N ASP A 9 24.33 11.18 -11.69
CA ASP A 9 24.06 10.36 -12.87
C ASP A 9 22.54 10.08 -12.96
N THR A 10 21.92 9.76 -11.83
CA THR A 10 20.48 9.51 -11.72
C THR A 10 19.87 10.22 -10.52
N ILE A 11 18.73 10.89 -10.74
CA ILE A 11 17.84 11.34 -9.65
C ILE A 11 16.61 10.42 -9.59
N VAL A 12 16.30 9.90 -8.41
CA VAL A 12 15.11 9.09 -8.13
C VAL A 12 14.13 9.91 -7.30
N VAL A 13 12.88 10.01 -7.75
CA VAL A 13 11.82 10.79 -7.08
C VAL A 13 10.85 9.85 -6.39
N GLY A 14 10.87 9.84 -5.07
CA GLY A 14 10.05 8.96 -4.22
C GLY A 14 10.83 7.75 -3.69
N SER A 15 10.56 7.37 -2.45
CA SER A 15 11.30 6.31 -1.73
C SER A 15 10.51 5.01 -1.51
N GLY A 16 9.39 4.82 -2.23
CA GLY A 16 8.60 3.58 -2.18
C GLY A 16 9.31 2.38 -2.83
N PHE A 17 8.58 1.29 -3.08
CA PHE A 17 9.14 0.05 -3.66
C PHE A 17 9.92 0.32 -4.95
N GLY A 18 9.33 1.05 -5.89
CA GLY A 18 10.00 1.41 -7.14
C GLY A 18 11.31 2.18 -6.96
N GLY A 19 11.26 3.22 -6.14
CA GLY A 19 12.37 4.15 -5.98
C GLY A 19 13.52 3.57 -5.17
N SER A 20 13.21 2.87 -4.08
CA SER A 20 14.22 2.23 -3.23
C SER A 20 14.97 1.12 -3.94
N VAL A 21 14.27 0.24 -4.67
CA VAL A 21 14.89 -0.83 -5.48
C VAL A 21 15.78 -0.22 -6.56
N THR A 22 15.25 0.73 -7.33
CA THR A 22 16.03 1.38 -8.41
C THR A 22 17.25 2.10 -7.85
N ALA A 23 17.12 2.86 -6.77
CA ALA A 23 18.24 3.57 -6.16
C ALA A 23 19.32 2.62 -5.63
N PHE A 24 18.92 1.50 -5.03
CA PHE A 24 19.86 0.45 -4.59
C PHE A 24 20.62 -0.14 -5.77
N ARG A 25 19.92 -0.59 -6.82
CA ARG A 25 20.54 -1.25 -7.98
C ARG A 25 21.47 -0.32 -8.75
N LEU A 26 21.09 0.94 -8.94
CA LEU A 26 21.95 1.92 -9.61
C LEU A 26 23.17 2.31 -8.76
N ALA A 27 23.01 2.42 -7.43
CA ALA A 27 24.14 2.64 -6.53
C ALA A 27 25.09 1.43 -6.49
N GLU A 28 24.57 0.21 -6.55
CA GLU A 28 25.36 -1.03 -6.66
C GLU A 28 26.21 -1.06 -7.94
N ALA A 29 25.70 -0.43 -9.01
CA ALA A 29 26.43 -0.22 -10.26
C ALA A 29 27.37 1.01 -10.24
N ASN A 30 27.62 1.61 -9.07
CA ASN A 30 28.47 2.80 -8.87
C ASN A 30 27.97 4.08 -9.57
N GLU A 31 26.67 4.21 -9.87
CA GLU A 31 26.11 5.50 -10.29
C GLU A 31 26.04 6.48 -9.12
N ARG A 32 26.26 7.77 -9.39
CA ARG A 32 25.96 8.83 -8.41
C ARG A 32 24.45 9.05 -8.37
N VAL A 33 23.80 8.47 -7.37
CA VAL A 33 22.33 8.51 -7.22
C VAL A 33 21.91 9.48 -6.12
N CYS A 34 20.95 10.36 -6.44
CA CYS A 34 20.21 11.14 -5.45
C CYS A 34 18.75 10.70 -5.39
N LEU A 35 18.28 10.28 -4.22
CA LEU A 35 16.89 9.97 -3.95
C LEU A 35 16.24 11.13 -3.20
N LEU A 36 15.13 11.66 -3.74
CA LEU A 36 14.33 12.72 -3.12
C LEU A 36 13.01 12.15 -2.59
N GLU A 37 12.76 12.28 -1.30
CA GLU A 37 11.50 11.89 -0.63
C GLU A 37 10.81 13.12 -0.05
N ARG A 38 9.51 13.30 -0.34
CA ARG A 38 8.74 14.44 0.18
C ARG A 38 8.49 14.35 1.67
N GLY A 39 8.30 13.14 2.21
CA GLY A 39 8.06 12.90 3.63
C GLY A 39 9.33 12.81 4.47
N LYS A 40 9.14 12.58 5.77
CA LYS A 40 10.22 12.41 6.77
C LYS A 40 10.58 10.95 7.03
N ALA A 41 11.67 10.73 7.74
CA ALA A 41 12.07 9.41 8.22
C ALA A 41 11.30 9.00 9.49
N TYR A 42 11.04 7.70 9.65
CA TYR A 42 10.31 7.13 10.79
C TYR A 42 11.11 6.01 11.47
N PRO A 43 12.06 6.33 12.37
CA PRO A 43 12.79 5.32 13.13
C PRO A 43 11.86 4.53 14.07
N PRO A 44 12.28 3.35 14.58
CA PRO A 44 11.52 2.62 15.58
C PRO A 44 11.14 3.53 16.76
N ARG A 45 9.90 3.39 17.24
CA ARG A 45 9.27 4.19 18.30
C ARG A 45 8.82 5.61 17.90
N SER A 46 8.99 6.03 16.64
CA SER A 46 8.49 7.33 16.18
C SER A 46 7.08 7.29 15.56
N PHE A 47 6.48 6.11 15.40
CA PHE A 47 5.14 6.00 14.83
C PHE A 47 4.06 6.33 15.86
N ALA A 48 3.11 7.18 15.48
CA ALA A 48 2.00 7.64 16.30
C ALA A 48 1.19 6.49 16.92
N ARG A 49 0.82 6.62 18.20
CA ARG A 49 -0.02 5.64 18.94
C ARG A 49 -1.17 6.24 19.72
N SER A 50 -1.18 7.56 19.91
CA SER A 50 -2.31 8.29 20.46
C SER A 50 -3.15 8.97 19.37
N PRO A 51 -4.44 9.25 19.60
CA PRO A 51 -5.26 10.05 18.70
C PRO A 51 -4.67 11.45 18.43
N ALA A 52 -4.01 12.05 19.42
CA ALA A 52 -3.37 13.36 19.29
C ALA A 52 -2.17 13.33 18.33
N GLU A 53 -1.35 12.28 18.41
CA GLU A 53 -0.24 12.06 17.45
C GLU A 53 -0.79 11.71 16.07
N MET A 54 -1.80 10.83 16.00
CA MET A 54 -2.37 10.40 14.72
C MET A 54 -2.98 11.56 13.94
N ARG A 55 -3.65 12.50 14.63
CA ARG A 55 -4.17 13.75 14.02
C ARG A 55 -3.08 14.54 13.30
N LYS A 56 -1.84 14.54 13.82
CA LYS A 56 -0.70 15.24 13.22
C LYS A 56 0.00 14.42 12.14
N ASN A 57 -0.32 13.13 12.03
CA ASN A 57 0.37 12.18 11.16
C ASN A 57 -0.22 12.11 9.74
N PHE A 58 -0.95 13.13 9.30
CA PHE A 58 -1.43 13.29 7.93
C PHE A 58 -0.50 14.21 7.13
N TRP A 59 -0.53 14.08 5.81
CA TRP A 59 0.25 14.88 4.87
C TRP A 59 -0.60 16.01 4.29
N ASP A 60 -0.41 17.21 4.81
CA ASP A 60 -0.85 18.47 4.21
C ASP A 60 0.08 19.60 4.71
N PRO A 61 1.24 19.79 4.06
CA PRO A 61 2.22 20.77 4.53
C PRO A 61 1.68 22.22 4.52
N SER A 62 0.63 22.51 3.74
CA SER A 62 0.01 23.83 3.72
C SER A 62 -0.72 24.16 5.03
N GLU A 63 -1.23 23.12 5.69
CA GLU A 63 -1.87 23.19 7.00
C GLU A 63 -0.88 22.84 8.14
N GLY A 64 0.43 22.74 7.83
CA GLY A 64 1.47 22.38 8.78
C GLY A 64 1.52 20.89 9.14
N LEU A 65 0.80 20.04 8.40
CA LEU A 65 0.77 18.60 8.62
C LEU A 65 1.82 17.92 7.73
N GLN A 66 2.86 17.36 8.32
CA GLN A 66 3.98 16.75 7.59
C GLN A 66 4.16 15.28 7.98
N GLY A 67 3.03 14.61 8.19
CA GLY A 67 2.93 13.22 8.61
C GLY A 67 2.92 12.22 7.46
N MET A 68 2.80 10.95 7.82
CA MET A 68 2.95 9.83 6.89
C MET A 68 1.72 9.61 6.02
N PHE A 69 0.50 9.75 6.54
CA PHE A 69 -0.70 9.35 5.81
C PHE A 69 -1.15 10.42 4.82
N ASP A 70 -1.27 10.07 3.55
CA ASP A 70 -1.80 10.94 2.50
C ASP A 70 -3.07 10.31 1.92
N VAL A 71 -4.17 11.07 1.94
CA VAL A 71 -5.49 10.60 1.51
C VAL A 71 -5.87 11.35 0.24
N TRP A 72 -6.02 10.60 -0.85
CA TRP A 72 -6.56 11.11 -2.10
C TRP A 72 -8.05 10.78 -2.15
N SER A 73 -8.90 11.80 -2.25
CA SER A 73 -10.35 11.62 -2.33
C SER A 73 -10.85 12.01 -3.71
N PHE A 74 -11.48 11.06 -4.40
CA PHE A 74 -12.10 11.26 -5.71
C PHE A 74 -13.60 10.91 -5.65
N ARG A 75 -14.34 11.22 -6.72
CA ARG A 75 -15.80 11.02 -6.78
C ARG A 75 -16.23 9.57 -6.55
N GLY A 76 -15.48 8.58 -7.05
CA GLY A 76 -15.82 7.16 -6.98
C GLY A 76 -14.91 6.31 -6.10
N THR A 77 -13.76 6.83 -5.68
CA THR A 77 -12.81 6.08 -4.85
C THR A 77 -11.98 7.03 -3.99
N ASP A 78 -11.68 6.60 -2.77
CA ASP A 78 -10.63 7.17 -1.96
C ASP A 78 -9.40 6.27 -2.03
N ALA A 79 -8.23 6.84 -1.78
CA ALA A 79 -7.00 6.08 -1.68
C ALA A 79 -6.14 6.55 -0.50
N LEU A 80 -5.57 5.58 0.21
CA LEU A 80 -4.61 5.83 1.28
C LEU A 80 -3.21 5.48 0.81
N VAL A 81 -2.34 6.48 0.77
CA VAL A 81 -0.91 6.35 0.42
C VAL A 81 -0.04 6.93 1.53
N SER A 82 1.28 6.84 1.36
CA SER A 82 2.25 7.24 2.39
C SER A 82 3.29 8.24 1.87
N SER A 83 3.53 9.29 2.67
CA SER A 83 4.55 10.32 2.54
C SER A 83 5.59 10.14 3.65
N GLY A 84 6.57 9.29 3.41
CA GLY A 84 7.63 9.01 4.38
C GLY A 84 8.77 8.24 3.72
N LEU A 85 9.94 8.24 4.34
CA LEU A 85 11.10 7.52 3.82
C LEU A 85 10.87 6.00 3.89
N GLY A 86 10.60 5.40 2.73
CA GLY A 86 10.11 4.02 2.56
C GLY A 86 8.70 3.94 1.96
N GLY A 87 8.02 5.07 1.77
CA GLY A 87 6.71 5.19 1.13
C GLY A 87 5.66 4.24 1.70
N GLY A 88 4.89 3.59 0.82
CA GLY A 88 3.84 2.64 1.19
C GLY A 88 4.32 1.46 2.04
N SER A 89 5.61 1.12 1.99
CA SER A 89 6.15 0.06 2.85
C SER A 89 6.03 0.40 4.34
N LEU A 90 5.87 1.65 4.74
CA LEU A 90 5.67 2.00 6.14
C LEU A 90 4.26 1.61 6.64
N ILE A 91 3.26 1.57 5.76
CA ILE A 91 1.83 1.37 6.11
C ILE A 91 1.15 0.15 5.46
N TYR A 92 1.85 -0.63 4.64
CA TYR A 92 1.29 -1.87 4.08
C TYR A 92 1.28 -3.04 5.08
N ALA A 93 0.53 -4.10 4.74
CA ALA A 93 0.36 -5.29 5.56
C ALA A 93 1.42 -6.39 5.34
N ASN A 94 2.51 -6.10 4.61
CA ASN A 94 3.68 -6.97 4.41
C ASN A 94 3.51 -8.18 3.48
N VAL A 95 2.38 -8.35 2.82
CA VAL A 95 2.14 -9.54 1.99
C VAL A 95 3.00 -9.54 0.74
N LEU A 96 3.72 -10.65 0.52
CA LEU A 96 4.59 -10.91 -0.63
C LEU A 96 4.01 -12.05 -1.47
N LEU A 97 3.06 -11.69 -2.35
CA LEU A 97 2.47 -12.60 -3.32
C LEU A 97 2.97 -12.25 -4.72
N ARG A 98 3.44 -13.26 -5.45
CA ARG A 98 3.79 -13.11 -6.87
C ARG A 98 2.49 -12.99 -7.67
N LYS A 99 2.53 -12.20 -8.74
CA LYS A 99 1.44 -12.21 -9.73
C LYS A 99 1.41 -13.58 -10.41
N PRO A 100 0.26 -14.27 -10.47
CA PRO A 100 0.17 -15.55 -11.17
C PRO A 100 0.56 -15.40 -12.64
N GLU A 101 1.30 -16.37 -13.18
CA GLU A 101 1.82 -16.31 -14.56
C GLU A 101 0.71 -16.05 -15.59
N ARG A 102 -0.42 -16.73 -15.44
CA ARG A 102 -1.56 -16.63 -16.38
C ARG A 102 -2.32 -15.31 -16.28
N TRP A 103 -2.02 -14.50 -15.25
CA TRP A 103 -2.59 -13.19 -15.03
C TRP A 103 -1.72 -12.06 -15.59
N PHE A 104 -0.55 -12.35 -16.21
CA PHE A 104 0.28 -11.37 -16.95
C PHE A 104 -0.37 -10.93 -18.26
N VAL A 105 -1.59 -10.41 -18.14
CA VAL A 105 -2.41 -9.88 -19.22
C VAL A 105 -3.15 -8.63 -18.77
N ARG A 106 -3.54 -7.81 -19.73
CA ARG A 106 -4.37 -6.62 -19.55
C ARG A 106 -5.65 -6.75 -20.38
N GLU A 107 -6.74 -6.19 -19.88
CA GLU A 107 -8.05 -6.19 -20.54
C GLU A 107 -7.99 -5.36 -21.82
N ASN A 108 -8.48 -5.84 -22.96
CA ASN A 108 -8.73 -4.96 -24.10
C ASN A 108 -10.07 -4.24 -23.89
N LEU A 109 -10.01 -2.96 -23.52
CA LEU A 109 -11.20 -2.17 -23.17
C LEU A 109 -12.11 -1.84 -24.36
N GLN A 110 -11.66 -2.05 -25.61
CA GLN A 110 -12.46 -1.76 -26.81
C GLN A 110 -13.14 -3.00 -27.39
N LYS A 111 -12.41 -4.11 -27.49
CA LYS A 111 -12.86 -5.36 -28.14
C LYS A 111 -13.26 -6.45 -27.15
N GLY A 112 -13.00 -6.23 -25.86
CA GLY A 112 -13.08 -7.30 -24.85
C GLY A 112 -11.93 -8.28 -24.98
N GLY A 113 -11.83 -9.20 -24.01
CA GLY A 113 -10.72 -10.16 -23.95
C GLY A 113 -9.44 -9.55 -23.35
N TYR A 114 -8.30 -10.16 -23.68
CA TYR A 114 -7.03 -9.90 -22.99
C TYR A 114 -5.84 -9.84 -23.96
N GLU A 115 -4.88 -8.99 -23.63
CA GLU A 115 -3.58 -8.86 -24.29
C GLU A 115 -2.47 -9.18 -23.29
N SER A 116 -1.35 -9.73 -23.75
CA SER A 116 -0.18 -9.95 -22.90
C SER A 116 0.39 -8.64 -22.37
N TRP A 117 0.98 -8.67 -21.17
CA TRP A 117 1.83 -7.56 -20.73
C TRP A 117 3.11 -7.53 -21.57
N PRO A 118 3.75 -6.35 -21.73
CA PRO A 118 5.07 -6.24 -22.39
C PRO A 118 6.20 -7.00 -21.67
N VAL A 119 5.95 -7.42 -20.42
CA VAL A 119 6.87 -8.22 -19.60
C VAL A 119 6.13 -9.47 -19.11
N SER A 120 6.77 -10.64 -19.21
CA SER A 120 6.23 -11.92 -18.79
C SER A 120 6.65 -12.33 -17.38
N TYR A 121 5.94 -13.30 -16.78
CA TYR A 121 6.33 -13.92 -15.51
C TYR A 121 7.76 -14.46 -15.54
N ARG A 122 8.11 -15.19 -16.60
CA ARG A 122 9.42 -15.83 -16.74
C ARG A 122 10.57 -14.82 -16.75
N GLN A 123 10.35 -13.64 -17.33
CA GLN A 123 11.33 -12.54 -17.29
C GLN A 123 11.47 -11.97 -15.88
N LEU A 124 10.38 -11.92 -15.10
CA LEU A 124 10.38 -11.39 -13.73
C LEU A 124 10.73 -12.41 -12.65
N GLU A 125 10.83 -13.70 -12.94
CA GLU A 125 11.03 -14.75 -11.93
C GLU A 125 12.25 -14.48 -11.04
N ARG A 126 13.42 -14.21 -11.65
CA ARG A 126 14.65 -13.86 -10.91
C ARG A 126 14.52 -12.57 -10.10
N HIS A 127 13.71 -11.63 -10.58
CA HIS A 127 13.49 -10.34 -9.93
C HIS A 127 12.53 -10.46 -8.74
N TYR A 128 11.56 -11.37 -8.84
CA TYR A 128 10.74 -11.78 -7.70
C TYR A 128 11.60 -12.42 -6.61
N GLU A 129 12.50 -13.32 -6.97
CA GLU A 129 13.42 -13.96 -6.03
C GLU A 129 14.34 -12.95 -5.35
N ALA A 130 14.91 -12.00 -6.11
CA ALA A 130 15.73 -10.92 -5.58
C ALA A 130 14.94 -10.06 -4.57
N ALA A 131 13.70 -9.69 -4.91
CA ALA A 131 12.84 -8.91 -4.03
C ALA A 131 12.42 -9.66 -2.76
N GLU A 132 12.03 -10.94 -2.87
CA GLU A 132 11.71 -11.80 -1.73
C GLU A 132 12.90 -11.97 -0.77
N LYS A 133 14.11 -12.11 -1.33
CA LYS A 133 15.34 -12.21 -0.56
C LYS A 133 15.67 -10.91 0.17
N ASN A 134 15.58 -9.76 -0.51
CA ASN A 134 15.90 -8.46 0.08
C ASN A 134 14.89 -8.05 1.16
N LEU A 135 13.62 -8.38 0.97
CA LEU A 135 12.55 -8.13 1.94
C LEU A 135 12.48 -9.17 3.07
N ASP A 136 13.35 -10.20 3.04
CA ASP A 136 13.38 -11.32 3.99
C ASP A 136 11.98 -11.89 4.22
N GLY A 137 11.37 -12.38 3.14
CA GLY A 137 10.00 -12.88 3.15
C GLY A 137 9.84 -14.20 3.92
N GLN A 138 9.10 -14.17 5.04
CA GLN A 138 8.85 -15.34 5.89
C GLN A 138 7.37 -15.69 5.93
N ALA A 139 7.02 -16.97 5.81
CA ALA A 139 5.64 -17.41 6.02
C ALA A 139 5.24 -17.21 7.49
N PHE A 140 3.98 -16.86 7.73
CA PHE A 140 3.45 -16.79 9.08
C PHE A 140 3.48 -18.20 9.73
N PRO A 141 4.19 -18.41 10.86
CA PRO A 141 4.43 -19.74 11.42
C PRO A 141 3.23 -20.24 12.23
N HIS A 142 2.08 -20.37 11.56
CA HIS A 142 0.77 -20.70 12.14
C HIS A 142 0.70 -22.09 12.81
N ASP A 143 1.71 -22.93 12.65
CA ASP A 143 1.86 -24.26 13.23
C ASP A 143 2.71 -24.27 14.52
N ARG A 144 3.29 -23.12 14.92
CA ARG A 144 4.19 -23.01 16.08
C ARG A 144 3.66 -22.08 17.16
N GLU A 145 3.85 -22.45 18.42
CA GLU A 145 3.54 -21.55 19.54
C GLU A 145 4.52 -20.35 19.59
N PRO A 146 4.05 -19.13 19.97
CA PRO A 146 2.67 -18.76 20.29
C PRO A 146 1.80 -18.37 19.08
N TYR A 147 2.33 -18.46 17.86
CA TYR A 147 1.66 -18.04 16.61
C TYR A 147 0.45 -18.92 16.25
N ALA A 148 0.48 -20.21 16.59
CA ALA A 148 -0.63 -21.14 16.41
C ALA A 148 -1.91 -20.72 17.16
N LYS A 149 -1.80 -19.83 18.16
CA LYS A 149 -2.94 -19.31 18.92
C LYS A 149 -3.56 -18.05 18.32
N ILE A 150 -3.08 -17.52 17.20
CA ILE A 150 -3.68 -16.35 16.58
C ILE A 150 -5.09 -16.68 16.07
N ALA A 151 -6.09 -16.14 16.75
CA ALA A 151 -7.48 -16.55 16.59
C ALA A 151 -8.06 -16.19 15.21
N LYS A 152 -7.77 -15.00 14.66
CA LYS A 152 -8.19 -14.60 13.32
C LYS A 152 -7.66 -15.51 12.20
N THR A 153 -6.42 -15.97 12.33
CA THR A 153 -5.82 -16.93 11.38
C THR A 153 -6.58 -18.24 11.39
N ARG A 154 -6.87 -18.77 12.59
CA ARG A 154 -7.64 -20.01 12.76
C ARG A 154 -9.08 -19.86 12.27
N ALA A 155 -9.72 -18.73 12.54
CA ALA A 155 -11.08 -18.44 12.09
C ALA A 155 -11.17 -18.46 10.56
N LEU A 156 -10.28 -17.75 9.85
CA LEU A 156 -10.31 -17.79 8.38
C LEU A 156 -9.97 -19.19 7.83
N ALA A 157 -9.02 -19.91 8.44
CA ALA A 157 -8.67 -21.28 8.03
C ALA A 157 -9.84 -22.26 8.16
N GLU A 158 -10.60 -22.16 9.25
CA GLU A 158 -11.79 -22.99 9.50
C GLU A 158 -12.92 -22.62 8.54
N ALA A 159 -13.19 -21.32 8.37
CA ALA A 159 -14.21 -20.83 7.44
C ALA A 159 -13.91 -21.26 6.00
N ALA A 160 -12.65 -21.14 5.57
CA ALA A 160 -12.24 -21.55 4.24
C ALA A 160 -12.41 -23.07 4.03
N ARG A 161 -12.07 -23.87 5.04
CA ARG A 161 -12.25 -25.32 5.01
C ARG A 161 -13.73 -25.71 4.93
N GLY A 162 -14.58 -25.10 5.76
CA GLY A 162 -16.03 -25.35 5.77
C GLY A 162 -16.69 -24.99 4.44
N ALA A 163 -16.30 -23.86 3.88
CA ALA A 163 -16.81 -23.37 2.60
C ALA A 163 -16.14 -24.02 1.35
N GLY A 164 -15.12 -24.86 1.54
CA GLY A 164 -14.45 -25.57 0.45
C GLY A 164 -13.50 -24.72 -0.41
N TYR A 165 -12.90 -23.66 0.16
CA TYR A 165 -11.93 -22.81 -0.53
C TYR A 165 -10.48 -23.13 -0.15
N GLU A 166 -9.56 -22.88 -1.09
CA GLU A 166 -8.12 -22.96 -0.85
C GLU A 166 -7.70 -21.90 0.16
N TRP A 167 -6.95 -22.32 1.18
CA TRP A 167 -6.41 -21.46 2.23
C TRP A 167 -4.91 -21.71 2.42
N PHE A 168 -4.15 -20.64 2.60
CA PHE A 168 -2.71 -20.70 2.89
C PHE A 168 -2.21 -19.45 3.61
N THR A 169 -0.98 -19.50 4.13
CA THR A 169 -0.28 -18.35 4.71
C THR A 169 0.74 -17.78 3.71
N PRO A 170 0.58 -16.54 3.22
CA PRO A 170 1.55 -15.96 2.30
C PRO A 170 2.87 -15.65 3.02
N LYS A 171 3.96 -15.48 2.25
CA LYS A 171 5.18 -14.86 2.78
C LYS A 171 4.86 -13.41 3.17
N LEU A 172 5.40 -12.99 4.30
CA LEU A 172 5.31 -11.65 4.83
C LEU A 172 6.72 -11.05 4.95
N ALA A 173 6.89 -9.78 4.60
CA ALA A 173 8.08 -8.98 4.89
C ALA A 173 8.15 -8.62 6.40
N VAL A 174 8.11 -9.65 7.24
CA VAL A 174 8.12 -9.57 8.70
C VAL A 174 9.06 -10.65 9.21
N THR A 175 9.99 -10.26 10.07
CA THR A 175 10.90 -11.21 10.70
C THR A 175 10.20 -11.87 11.89
N PHE A 176 9.87 -13.15 11.75
CA PHE A 176 9.35 -14.00 12.84
C PHE A 176 10.49 -14.78 13.49
N ALA A 177 11.40 -15.30 12.67
CA ALA A 177 12.64 -15.96 13.04
C ALA A 177 13.83 -15.09 12.61
N ALA A 178 14.78 -14.87 13.50
CA ALA A 178 15.98 -14.09 13.22
C ALA A 178 17.24 -14.93 13.42
N ASN A 179 18.23 -14.75 12.53
CA ASN A 179 19.57 -15.32 12.66
C ASN A 179 19.57 -16.85 12.81
N GLY A 180 18.71 -17.55 12.07
CA GLY A 180 18.59 -19.02 12.11
C GLY A 180 17.96 -19.60 13.38
N ARG A 181 17.51 -18.76 14.32
CA ARG A 181 16.80 -19.19 15.52
C ARG A 181 15.32 -19.50 15.21
N PRO A 182 14.65 -20.35 16.01
CA PRO A 182 13.22 -20.60 15.87
C PRO A 182 12.39 -19.30 15.96
N PRO A 183 11.22 -19.22 15.31
CA PRO A 183 10.33 -18.08 15.47
C PRO A 183 9.99 -17.83 16.95
N SER A 184 10.21 -16.61 17.41
CA SER A 184 9.94 -16.21 18.80
C SER A 184 9.63 -14.71 18.82
N PRO A 185 8.52 -14.27 19.45
CA PRO A 185 8.21 -12.85 19.53
C PRO A 185 9.21 -12.03 20.34
N GLY A 186 9.60 -10.86 19.83
CA GLY A 186 10.37 -9.87 20.57
C GLY A 186 11.86 -10.15 20.76
N GLU A 187 12.40 -11.13 20.07
CA GLU A 187 13.82 -11.43 20.07
C GLU A 187 14.62 -10.37 19.29
N PRO A 188 15.83 -9.98 19.75
CA PRO A 188 16.69 -9.09 18.99
C PRO A 188 17.04 -9.66 17.61
N ILE A 189 16.89 -8.84 16.58
CA ILE A 189 17.39 -9.13 15.23
C ILE A 189 18.84 -8.65 15.17
N LEU A 190 19.78 -9.56 14.92
CA LEU A 190 21.17 -9.20 14.70
C LEU A 190 21.35 -8.86 13.22
N GLU A 191 21.65 -7.59 12.93
CA GLU A 191 21.93 -7.13 11.57
C GLU A 191 23.45 -7.05 11.38
N ASP A 192 23.96 -7.59 10.27
CA ASP A 192 25.39 -7.57 9.95
C ASP A 192 25.92 -6.15 9.71
N HIS A 193 25.02 -5.25 9.31
CA HIS A 193 25.31 -3.85 9.04
C HIS A 193 24.25 -2.95 9.66
N PRO A 194 24.61 -1.72 10.08
CA PRO A 194 23.63 -0.75 10.55
C PRO A 194 22.56 -0.48 9.48
N ASN A 195 21.30 -0.47 9.91
CA ASN A 195 20.21 0.12 9.15
C ASN A 195 20.30 1.64 9.14
N LEU A 196 19.51 2.28 8.28
CA LEU A 196 19.48 3.71 8.04
C LEU A 196 19.30 4.54 9.33
N HIS A 197 18.59 3.99 10.31
CA HIS A 197 18.28 4.67 11.58
C HIS A 197 19.29 4.35 12.69
N GLY A 198 20.22 3.42 12.46
CA GLY A 198 21.11 2.90 13.51
C GLY A 198 20.38 2.27 14.69
N ALA A 199 19.11 1.88 14.50
CA ALA A 199 18.22 1.47 15.58
C ALA A 199 18.18 -0.05 15.73
N ARG A 200 18.08 -0.55 16.98
CA ARG A 200 17.88 -1.98 17.23
C ARG A 200 16.46 -2.40 16.84
N ARG A 201 16.34 -3.58 16.23
CA ARG A 201 15.07 -4.17 15.79
C ARG A 201 14.81 -5.47 16.55
N THR A 202 13.54 -5.84 16.69
CA THR A 202 13.14 -7.15 17.25
C THR A 202 12.24 -7.91 16.30
N THR A 203 12.17 -9.22 16.43
CA THR A 203 11.17 -10.05 15.75
C THR A 203 9.74 -9.62 16.14
N CYS A 204 8.77 -10.05 15.34
CA CYS A 204 7.38 -9.62 15.47
C CYS A 204 6.80 -9.84 16.87
N GLN A 205 6.31 -8.76 17.49
CA GLN A 205 5.66 -8.75 18.81
C GLN A 205 4.17 -9.10 18.77
N LEU A 206 3.62 -9.45 17.59
CA LEU A 206 2.20 -9.77 17.41
C LEU A 206 1.23 -8.63 17.79
N CYS A 207 1.64 -7.37 17.58
CA CYS A 207 0.89 -6.19 18.05
C CYS A 207 -0.27 -5.72 17.15
N GLY A 208 -0.45 -6.25 15.93
CA GLY A 208 -1.55 -5.83 15.04
C GLY A 208 -1.39 -4.45 14.39
N GLU A 209 -0.22 -3.83 14.45
CA GLU A 209 -0.04 -2.41 14.08
C GLU A 209 0.62 -2.18 12.70
N CYS A 210 0.70 -3.21 11.83
CA CYS A 210 1.45 -3.14 10.58
C CYS A 210 1.07 -1.94 9.69
N ASN A 211 -0.23 -1.58 9.68
CA ASN A 211 -0.78 -0.53 8.82
C ASN A 211 -0.58 0.90 9.35
N VAL A 212 -0.03 1.04 10.56
CA VAL A 212 0.25 2.34 11.18
C VAL A 212 1.73 2.49 11.56
N GLY A 213 2.59 1.73 10.88
CA GLY A 213 4.02 1.65 11.12
C GLY A 213 4.39 0.74 12.29
N CYS A 214 5.55 0.09 12.20
CA CYS A 214 6.02 -0.87 13.21
C CYS A 214 7.03 -0.21 14.15
N ASN A 215 6.63 0.05 15.41
CA ASN A 215 7.52 0.65 16.40
C ASN A 215 8.66 -0.26 16.90
N TYR A 216 8.68 -1.54 16.50
CA TYR A 216 9.67 -2.52 16.91
C TYR A 216 10.72 -2.84 15.82
N GLY A 217 10.52 -2.32 14.60
CA GLY A 217 11.37 -2.65 13.46
C GLY A 217 11.25 -4.10 12.97
N SER A 218 10.25 -4.88 13.43
CA SER A 218 10.03 -6.26 12.99
C SER A 218 9.59 -6.40 11.54
N LYS A 219 9.06 -5.31 11.00
CA LYS A 219 8.63 -5.16 9.63
C LYS A 219 9.84 -4.81 8.77
N ASN A 220 10.10 -5.59 7.73
CA ASN A 220 11.15 -5.33 6.75
C ASN A 220 10.69 -4.24 5.76
N SER A 221 10.37 -3.06 6.28
CA SER A 221 10.10 -1.89 5.45
C SER A 221 11.37 -1.42 4.76
N LEU A 222 11.20 -0.65 3.68
CA LEU A 222 12.27 -0.35 2.72
C LEU A 222 13.40 0.50 3.32
N ASP A 223 13.12 1.22 4.41
CA ASP A 223 14.11 1.92 5.23
C ASP A 223 15.12 0.98 5.89
N TYR A 224 14.73 -0.24 6.27
CA TYR A 224 15.65 -1.26 6.82
C TYR A 224 16.31 -2.13 5.73
N THR A 225 15.73 -2.21 4.55
CA THR A 225 16.21 -3.06 3.45
C THR A 225 16.86 -2.22 2.36
N TYR A 226 16.21 -2.04 1.20
CA TYR A 226 16.75 -1.37 0.02
C TYR A 226 17.38 0.00 0.28
N LEU A 227 16.74 0.88 1.06
CA LEU A 227 17.28 2.23 1.34
C LEU A 227 18.51 2.18 2.24
N SER A 228 18.54 1.25 3.21
CA SER A 228 19.74 0.99 4.02
C SER A 228 20.89 0.50 3.15
N HIS A 229 20.62 -0.43 2.22
CA HIS A 229 21.63 -0.90 1.27
C HIS A 229 22.14 0.23 0.35
N ALA A 230 21.22 0.99 -0.26
CA ALA A 230 21.56 2.11 -1.13
C ALA A 230 22.42 3.16 -0.41
N LYS A 231 22.06 3.52 0.82
CA LYS A 231 22.81 4.50 1.63
C LYS A 231 24.25 4.04 1.87
N ARG A 232 24.46 2.76 2.16
CA ARG A 232 25.80 2.20 2.39
C ARG A 232 26.68 2.23 1.13
N LEU A 233 26.05 2.14 -0.04
CA LEU A 233 26.72 2.24 -1.35
C LEU A 233 26.94 3.70 -1.79
N GLY A 234 26.64 4.69 -0.94
CA GLY A 234 26.87 6.10 -1.22
C GLY A 234 25.71 6.82 -1.91
N CYS A 235 24.53 6.20 -2.03
CA CYS A 235 23.34 6.92 -2.49
C CYS A 235 23.01 8.09 -1.55
N GLU A 236 22.82 9.27 -2.12
CA GLU A 236 22.40 10.44 -1.39
C GLU A 236 20.89 10.45 -1.22
N ILE A 237 20.41 10.28 0.00
CA ILE A 237 18.98 10.27 0.34
C ILE A 237 18.63 11.59 1.01
N ARG A 238 17.73 12.37 0.41
CA ARG A 238 17.19 13.62 0.95
C ARG A 238 15.71 13.46 1.26
N VAL A 239 15.37 13.60 2.54
CA VAL A 239 14.00 13.62 3.03
C VAL A 239 13.42 15.03 3.01
N ARG A 240 12.11 15.16 3.19
CA ARG A 240 11.41 16.44 3.21
C ARG A 240 11.58 17.26 1.92
N CYS A 241 11.94 16.62 0.81
CA CYS A 241 12.21 17.21 -0.49
C CYS A 241 11.08 16.88 -1.47
N GLU A 242 10.16 17.80 -1.69
CA GLU A 242 9.03 17.61 -2.61
C GLU A 242 9.36 18.17 -3.99
N VAL A 243 9.51 17.27 -4.97
CA VAL A 243 9.76 17.63 -6.37
C VAL A 243 8.53 18.33 -6.95
N ARG A 244 8.77 19.47 -7.61
CA ARG A 244 7.74 20.29 -8.26
C ARG A 244 7.92 20.35 -9.76
N HIS A 245 9.16 20.51 -10.22
CA HIS A 245 9.45 20.70 -11.64
C HIS A 245 10.49 19.74 -12.16
N ILE A 246 10.25 19.23 -13.38
CA ILE A 246 11.18 18.38 -14.11
C ILE A 246 11.27 18.96 -15.51
N THR A 247 12.41 19.58 -15.81
CA THR A 247 12.64 20.27 -17.08
C THR A 247 13.66 19.49 -17.89
N ARG A 248 13.27 19.07 -19.10
CA ARG A 248 14.18 18.42 -20.04
C ARG A 248 15.10 19.46 -20.67
N ARG A 249 16.41 19.28 -20.55
CA ARG A 249 17.42 20.17 -21.14
C ARG A 249 17.48 20.02 -22.67
N ASP A 250 18.01 21.02 -23.36
CA ASP A 250 18.19 20.97 -24.83
C ASP A 250 19.29 19.99 -25.26
N ARG A 251 20.38 19.93 -24.49
CA ARG A 251 21.54 19.06 -24.77
C ARG A 251 21.47 17.68 -24.09
N GLY A 252 20.28 17.27 -23.63
CA GLY A 252 20.07 16.02 -22.90
C GLY A 252 20.18 16.16 -21.38
N GLY A 253 19.61 15.19 -20.66
CA GLY A 253 19.46 15.22 -19.21
C GLY A 253 18.34 16.16 -18.73
N PHE A 254 18.29 16.35 -17.41
CA PHE A 254 17.17 16.99 -16.73
C PHE A 254 17.62 17.94 -15.63
N ASP A 255 16.85 19.00 -15.45
CA ASP A 255 16.82 19.82 -14.25
C ASP A 255 15.62 19.39 -13.39
N VAL A 256 15.88 19.08 -12.13
CA VAL A 256 14.86 18.72 -11.14
C VAL A 256 14.83 19.81 -10.07
N GLU A 257 13.66 20.43 -9.91
CA GLU A 257 13.42 21.47 -8.92
C GLU A 257 12.46 20.98 -7.86
N TYR A 258 12.82 21.19 -6.60
CA TYR A 258 12.08 20.73 -5.42
C TYR A 258 12.02 21.80 -4.34
N VAL A 259 11.05 21.69 -3.45
CA VAL A 259 10.95 22.49 -2.22
C VAL A 259 11.30 21.65 -1.01
N GLU A 260 11.75 22.30 0.06
CA GLU A 260 12.03 21.64 1.34
C GLU A 260 10.96 21.98 2.39
N HIS A 261 10.43 20.95 3.03
CA HIS A 261 9.49 21.06 4.15
C HIS A 261 10.25 20.99 5.47
N VAL A 262 10.76 22.13 5.93
CA VAL A 262 11.59 22.20 7.14
C VAL A 262 10.78 21.92 8.43
N ASP A 263 11.45 21.42 9.47
CA ASP A 263 10.83 21.01 10.74
C ASP A 263 10.10 22.17 11.43
N GLU A 264 10.60 23.40 11.28
CA GLU A 264 10.03 24.61 11.89
C GLU A 264 8.62 24.94 11.36
N ASN A 265 8.25 24.41 10.20
CA ASN A 265 6.91 24.57 9.61
C ASN A 265 5.92 23.50 10.11
N GLU A 266 6.37 22.46 10.82
CA GLU A 266 5.47 21.42 11.33
C GLU A 266 4.56 22.00 12.44
N GLY A 267 3.25 21.82 12.27
CA GLY A 267 2.22 22.42 13.12
C GLY A 267 1.88 23.89 12.79
N ARG A 268 2.47 24.49 11.75
CA ARG A 268 2.21 25.87 11.32
C ARG A 268 1.71 25.91 9.89
N LYS A 269 0.60 26.62 9.65
CA LYS A 269 0.14 26.89 8.28
C LYS A 269 1.23 27.60 7.49
N THR A 270 1.52 27.09 6.31
CA THR A 270 2.63 27.55 5.47
C THR A 270 2.15 27.67 4.03
N ASP A 271 2.35 28.80 3.38
CA ASP A 271 2.10 28.90 1.94
C ASP A 271 3.20 28.16 1.18
N THR A 272 2.96 26.87 0.91
CA THR A 272 3.91 25.99 0.22
C THR A 272 4.25 26.44 -1.20
N SER A 273 3.44 27.32 -1.80
CA SER A 273 3.73 27.87 -3.14
C SER A 273 4.85 28.90 -3.15
N GLN A 274 5.16 29.50 -1.99
CA GLN A 274 6.22 30.49 -1.81
C GLN A 274 7.52 29.91 -1.29
N LEU A 275 7.59 28.58 -1.07
CA LEU A 275 8.82 27.93 -0.63
C LEU A 275 9.89 28.06 -1.71
N PRO A 276 11.17 28.31 -1.33
CA PRO A 276 12.24 28.47 -2.29
C PRO A 276 12.48 27.16 -3.06
N LEU A 277 12.51 27.27 -4.38
CA LEU A 277 12.86 26.15 -5.25
C LEU A 277 14.38 25.93 -5.25
N LYS A 278 14.79 24.72 -4.88
CA LYS A 278 16.15 24.23 -5.07
C LYS A 278 16.23 23.44 -6.35
N LYS A 279 17.37 23.51 -7.04
CA LYS A 279 17.61 22.88 -8.33
C LYS A 279 18.81 21.95 -8.26
N ILE A 280 18.66 20.75 -8.80
CA ILE A 280 19.74 19.79 -9.08
C ILE A 280 19.56 19.20 -10.47
N SER A 281 20.60 18.55 -10.99
CA SER A 281 20.63 18.04 -12.36
C SER A 281 21.15 16.62 -12.48
N ALA A 282 20.61 15.88 -13.44
CA ALA A 282 21.03 14.52 -13.72
C ALA A 282 20.91 14.13 -15.19
N LYS A 283 21.67 13.10 -15.59
CA LYS A 283 21.53 12.46 -16.91
C LYS A 283 20.20 11.74 -17.02
N LYS A 284 19.82 11.01 -15.96
CA LYS A 284 18.58 10.24 -15.87
C LYS A 284 17.70 10.73 -14.71
N VAL A 285 16.38 10.64 -14.87
CA VAL A 285 15.39 10.83 -13.80
C VAL A 285 14.48 9.62 -13.76
N VAL A 286 14.28 9.05 -12.58
CA VAL A 286 13.34 7.95 -12.34
C VAL A 286 12.20 8.46 -11.46
N LEU A 287 10.98 8.39 -11.96
CA LEU A 287 9.78 8.68 -11.18
C LEU A 287 9.31 7.42 -10.45
N ALA A 288 9.20 7.55 -9.13
CA ALA A 288 8.72 6.51 -8.23
C ALA A 288 7.85 7.10 -7.10
N ALA A 289 7.09 8.16 -7.41
CA ALA A 289 6.25 8.90 -6.46
C ALA A 289 4.89 8.22 -6.21
N GLY A 290 4.72 6.98 -6.66
CA GLY A 290 3.48 6.22 -6.59
C GLY A 290 2.50 6.62 -7.69
N THR A 291 1.44 5.81 -7.84
CA THR A 291 0.47 5.93 -8.93
C THR A 291 -0.03 7.36 -9.17
N TYR A 292 -0.52 8.02 -8.12
CA TYR A 292 -1.03 9.38 -8.23
C TYR A 292 0.08 10.43 -8.30
N GLY A 293 1.12 10.31 -7.48
CA GLY A 293 2.21 11.28 -7.42
C GLY A 293 2.98 11.39 -8.75
N THR A 294 3.32 10.24 -9.34
CA THR A 294 4.02 10.17 -10.64
C THR A 294 3.14 10.70 -11.76
N THR A 295 1.88 10.27 -11.83
CA THR A 295 0.94 10.76 -12.85
C THR A 295 0.71 12.27 -12.72
N TRP A 296 0.57 12.78 -11.49
CA TRP A 296 0.46 14.22 -11.22
C TRP A 296 1.68 15.00 -11.68
N LEU A 297 2.90 14.51 -11.36
CA LEU A 297 4.14 15.14 -11.78
C LEU A 297 4.23 15.23 -13.31
N LEU A 298 3.91 14.15 -14.03
CA LEU A 298 3.98 14.14 -15.49
C LEU A 298 2.92 15.06 -16.13
N LEU A 299 1.68 15.04 -15.63
CA LEU A 299 0.62 15.91 -16.13
C LEU A 299 0.98 17.40 -15.91
N ARG A 300 1.54 17.76 -14.74
CA ARG A 300 1.97 19.14 -14.43
C ARG A 300 3.18 19.58 -15.23
N ASN A 301 4.11 18.67 -15.52
CA ASN A 301 5.38 18.98 -16.16
C ASN A 301 5.37 18.76 -17.68
N ARG A 302 4.22 18.46 -18.30
CA ARG A 302 4.13 18.12 -19.73
C ARG A 302 4.84 19.12 -20.65
N LYS A 303 4.61 20.42 -20.45
CA LYS A 303 5.29 21.49 -21.20
C LYS A 303 6.80 21.54 -20.95
N ARG A 304 7.23 21.36 -19.70
CA ARG A 304 8.66 21.30 -19.32
C ARG A 304 9.37 20.07 -19.86
N LEU A 305 8.59 19.04 -20.17
CA LEU A 305 9.00 17.82 -20.88
C LEU A 305 8.74 17.93 -22.40
N LYS A 306 8.54 19.15 -22.92
CA LYS A 306 8.42 19.50 -24.34
C LYS A 306 7.27 18.79 -25.06
N ASP A 307 6.19 18.51 -24.34
CA ASP A 307 4.97 17.84 -24.82
C ASP A 307 5.24 16.50 -25.53
N LYS A 308 6.31 15.80 -25.13
CA LYS A 308 6.71 14.52 -25.71
C LYS A 308 6.02 13.31 -25.10
N ILE A 309 5.36 13.48 -23.95
CA ILE A 309 4.70 12.38 -23.24
C ILE A 309 3.44 11.95 -24.01
N SER A 310 3.29 10.63 -24.15
CA SER A 310 2.14 9.95 -24.74
C SER A 310 0.78 10.52 -24.31
N ARG A 311 -0.21 10.41 -25.21
CA ARG A 311 -1.63 10.70 -24.93
C ARG A 311 -2.30 9.62 -24.08
N ALA A 312 -1.64 8.49 -23.81
CA ALA A 312 -2.09 7.47 -22.88
C ALA A 312 -1.88 7.88 -21.41
N LEU A 313 -1.14 8.96 -21.14
CA LEU A 313 -0.94 9.48 -19.78
C LEU A 313 -2.27 9.74 -19.08
N GLY A 314 -2.39 9.20 -17.87
CA GLY A 314 -3.57 9.26 -17.02
C GLY A 314 -4.54 8.09 -17.22
N LYS A 315 -4.42 7.28 -18.28
CA LYS A 315 -5.37 6.18 -18.56
C LYS A 315 -5.04 4.90 -17.80
N ARG A 316 -5.98 3.96 -17.82
CA ARG A 316 -5.86 2.61 -17.25
C ARG A 316 -5.62 2.58 -15.75
N VAL A 317 -6.31 3.45 -15.02
CA VAL A 317 -6.20 3.52 -13.56
C VAL A 317 -7.20 2.55 -12.93
N GLY A 318 -6.80 1.86 -11.88
CA GLY A 318 -7.67 0.93 -11.13
C GLY A 318 -7.23 0.78 -9.68
N GLY A 319 -8.10 0.16 -8.87
CA GLY A 319 -7.89 -0.03 -7.43
C GLY A 319 -7.42 -1.44 -7.07
N ASN A 320 -6.99 -2.24 -8.05
CA ASN A 320 -6.61 -3.66 -7.89
C ASN A 320 -7.73 -4.52 -7.27
N GLY A 321 -8.98 -4.07 -7.39
CA GLY A 321 -10.15 -4.77 -6.87
C GLY A 321 -10.24 -4.72 -5.35
N ASP A 322 -9.63 -3.72 -4.72
CA ASP A 322 -9.67 -3.56 -3.27
C ASP A 322 -11.11 -3.46 -2.76
N PHE A 323 -11.43 -4.36 -1.82
CA PHE A 323 -12.76 -4.44 -1.24
C PHE A 323 -12.69 -4.74 0.26
N LEU A 324 -13.34 -3.94 1.08
CA LEU A 324 -13.37 -4.10 2.54
C LEU A 324 -14.75 -4.58 2.99
N SER A 325 -14.76 -5.74 3.64
CA SER A 325 -15.95 -6.30 4.28
C SER A 325 -15.60 -6.97 5.61
N PHE A 326 -16.60 -7.49 6.32
CA PHE A 326 -16.46 -8.00 7.68
C PHE A 326 -17.38 -9.20 7.91
N ALA A 327 -16.86 -10.20 8.62
CA ALA A 327 -17.68 -11.13 9.40
C ALA A 327 -17.87 -10.52 10.80
N TRP A 328 -19.03 -9.90 11.01
CA TRP A 328 -19.37 -9.19 12.24
C TRP A 328 -20.02 -10.12 13.25
N LYS A 329 -19.60 -10.04 14.52
CA LYS A 329 -20.08 -10.89 15.62
C LYS A 329 -20.02 -12.38 15.25
N CYS A 330 -18.83 -12.93 15.10
CA CYS A 330 -18.63 -14.36 14.90
C CYS A 330 -19.05 -15.14 16.15
N HIS A 331 -19.64 -16.32 15.97
CA HIS A 331 -20.05 -17.21 17.06
C HIS A 331 -19.48 -18.62 16.85
N GLU A 332 -19.48 -19.40 17.92
CA GLU A 332 -19.13 -20.80 17.92
C GLU A 332 -20.06 -21.58 18.87
N SER A 333 -20.22 -22.89 18.64
CA SER A 333 -20.96 -23.74 19.56
C SER A 333 -20.01 -24.32 20.63
N LYS A 334 -20.27 -24.01 21.90
CA LYS A 334 -19.56 -24.63 23.03
C LYS A 334 -20.58 -25.27 23.97
N GLY A 335 -20.48 -26.59 24.13
CA GLY A 335 -21.40 -27.34 25.01
C GLY A 335 -22.87 -27.29 24.58
N GLY A 336 -23.17 -27.01 23.31
CA GLY A 336 -24.53 -26.84 22.79
C GLY A 336 -25.07 -25.41 22.86
N GLU A 337 -24.33 -24.47 23.48
CA GLU A 337 -24.70 -23.06 23.53
C GLU A 337 -23.97 -22.26 22.44
N ARG A 338 -24.67 -21.26 21.89
CA ARG A 338 -24.12 -20.31 20.92
C ARG A 338 -23.42 -19.19 21.67
N VAL A 339 -22.09 -19.16 21.63
CA VAL A 339 -21.28 -18.17 22.33
C VAL A 339 -20.45 -17.34 21.36
N PRO A 340 -20.09 -16.08 21.70
CA PRO A 340 -19.22 -15.28 20.85
C PRO A 340 -17.86 -15.95 20.64
N ARG A 341 -17.43 -15.98 19.38
CA ARG A 341 -16.15 -16.56 18.96
C ARG A 341 -15.05 -15.51 19.10
N PRO A 342 -14.01 -15.76 19.90
CA PRO A 342 -12.86 -14.88 19.95
C PRO A 342 -12.15 -14.86 18.59
N VAL A 343 -12.04 -13.67 17.98
CA VAL A 343 -11.25 -13.44 16.75
C VAL A 343 -9.95 -12.68 17.07
N GLU A 344 -9.97 -11.84 18.11
CA GLU A 344 -8.82 -11.04 18.56
C GLU A 344 -8.13 -10.29 17.41
N PRO A 345 -8.84 -9.43 16.65
CA PRO A 345 -8.28 -8.75 15.48
C PRO A 345 -7.10 -7.81 15.82
N THR A 346 -6.89 -7.50 17.10
CA THR A 346 -5.78 -6.67 17.59
C THR A 346 -4.47 -7.44 17.76
N ARG A 347 -4.48 -8.77 17.62
CA ARG A 347 -3.32 -9.64 17.87
C ARG A 347 -2.83 -10.32 16.60
N GLY A 348 -1.50 -10.42 16.48
CA GLY A 348 -0.81 -10.95 15.31
C GLY A 348 -0.51 -9.88 14.25
N PRO A 349 0.23 -10.21 13.18
CA PRO A 349 0.35 -9.33 12.02
C PRO A 349 -1.04 -8.97 11.45
N VAL A 350 -1.17 -7.80 10.82
CA VAL A 350 -2.47 -7.38 10.24
C VAL A 350 -3.00 -8.44 9.29
N ILE A 351 -2.19 -9.00 8.40
CA ILE A 351 -2.58 -10.12 7.53
C ILE A 351 -1.74 -11.32 7.90
N THR A 352 -2.37 -12.49 8.02
CA THR A 352 -1.67 -13.74 8.35
C THR A 352 -1.92 -14.85 7.33
N SER A 353 -3.06 -14.81 6.65
CA SER A 353 -3.55 -15.88 5.81
C SER A 353 -4.42 -15.36 4.67
N THR A 354 -4.67 -16.23 3.71
CA THR A 354 -5.29 -15.86 2.44
C THR A 354 -6.16 -17.01 1.95
N VAL A 355 -7.35 -16.65 1.47
CA VAL A 355 -8.22 -17.49 0.64
C VAL A 355 -8.03 -17.10 -0.81
N HIS A 356 -7.88 -18.07 -1.70
CA HIS A 356 -7.72 -17.84 -3.14
C HIS A 356 -8.93 -18.39 -3.92
N VAL A 357 -9.43 -17.58 -4.85
CA VAL A 357 -10.48 -17.96 -5.79
C VAL A 357 -9.93 -17.81 -7.21
N PRO A 358 -9.82 -18.91 -7.98
CA PRO A 358 -9.24 -18.87 -9.32
C PRO A 358 -10.12 -18.10 -10.30
N ASP A 359 -9.51 -17.52 -11.33
CA ASP A 359 -10.24 -16.94 -12.46
C ASP A 359 -10.60 -18.00 -13.51
N ARG A 360 -11.31 -17.60 -14.57
CA ARG A 360 -11.62 -18.47 -15.73
C ARG A 360 -10.40 -19.11 -16.37
N ARG A 361 -9.24 -18.48 -16.27
CA ARG A 361 -8.01 -19.06 -16.80
C ARG A 361 -7.62 -20.20 -15.89
N ASP A 362 -7.61 -20.00 -14.58
CA ASP A 362 -7.22 -20.98 -13.56
C ASP A 362 -8.30 -22.02 -13.22
N GLY A 363 -9.29 -22.21 -14.10
CA GLY A 363 -10.34 -23.22 -13.95
C GLY A 363 -11.54 -22.79 -13.11
N GLY A 364 -11.59 -21.52 -12.67
CA GLY A 364 -12.74 -20.90 -12.02
C GLY A 364 -13.79 -20.38 -13.03
N SER A 365 -14.80 -19.68 -12.52
CA SER A 365 -15.92 -19.16 -13.32
C SER A 365 -15.90 -17.64 -13.54
N GLY A 366 -15.08 -16.90 -12.77
CA GLY A 366 -15.07 -15.44 -12.73
C GLY A 366 -13.72 -14.81 -13.03
N ARG A 367 -13.50 -13.62 -12.47
CA ARG A 367 -12.28 -12.81 -12.69
C ARG A 367 -11.11 -13.15 -11.75
N GLY A 368 -11.34 -13.97 -10.74
CA GLY A 368 -10.33 -14.40 -9.76
C GLY A 368 -9.91 -13.31 -8.78
N PHE A 369 -9.70 -13.71 -7.53
CA PHE A 369 -9.42 -12.81 -6.42
C PHE A 369 -8.87 -13.54 -5.20
N TYR A 370 -8.45 -12.75 -4.23
CA TYR A 370 -8.01 -13.19 -2.91
C TYR A 370 -8.87 -12.51 -1.84
N ILE A 371 -9.10 -13.22 -0.73
CA ILE A 371 -9.65 -12.65 0.51
C ILE A 371 -8.64 -12.92 1.63
N GLN A 372 -8.21 -11.85 2.31
CA GLN A 372 -7.22 -11.91 3.38
C GLN A 372 -7.88 -11.57 4.72
N ASP A 373 -7.44 -12.22 5.80
CA ASP A 373 -7.79 -11.78 7.15
C ASP A 373 -7.11 -10.45 7.44
N ALA A 374 -7.77 -9.54 8.15
CA ALA A 374 -7.16 -8.29 8.59
C ALA A 374 -7.20 -8.13 10.11
N GLY A 375 -6.19 -7.43 10.63
CA GLY A 375 -6.13 -6.97 12.00
C GLY A 375 -6.57 -5.52 12.13
N ILE A 376 -7.08 -5.16 13.31
CA ILE A 376 -7.45 -3.79 13.68
C ILE A 376 -6.43 -3.34 14.72
N PRO A 377 -5.62 -2.29 14.50
CA PRO A 377 -4.67 -1.83 15.49
C PRO A 377 -5.35 -1.55 16.84
N ALA A 378 -4.74 -1.96 17.95
CA ALA A 378 -5.36 -1.93 19.27
C ALA A 378 -5.80 -0.54 19.74
N PHE A 379 -5.14 0.53 19.30
CA PHE A 379 -5.57 1.91 19.59
C PHE A 379 -6.65 2.42 18.64
N LEU A 380 -6.81 1.78 17.46
CA LEU A 380 -7.91 2.04 16.53
C LEU A 380 -9.16 1.22 16.84
N SER A 381 -9.15 0.22 17.73
CA SER A 381 -10.42 -0.43 18.14
C SER A 381 -11.40 0.56 18.82
N TRP A 382 -10.87 1.65 19.36
CA TRP A 382 -11.57 2.77 20.00
C TRP A 382 -12.02 3.81 18.96
N VAL A 383 -11.29 3.90 17.83
CA VAL A 383 -11.54 4.81 16.69
C VAL A 383 -12.25 4.09 15.53
N ALA A 384 -12.43 2.77 15.59
CA ALA A 384 -13.36 2.03 14.75
C ALA A 384 -14.82 2.34 15.15
N GLN A 385 -15.00 2.98 16.31
CA GLN A 385 -16.30 3.45 16.82
C GLN A 385 -16.98 4.51 15.91
N PRO A 386 -16.27 5.40 15.18
CA PRO A 386 -16.92 6.33 14.24
C PRO A 386 -16.76 5.94 12.76
N LEU A 387 -15.76 5.13 12.38
CA LEU A 387 -15.51 4.78 10.96
C LEU A 387 -16.34 3.58 10.49
N GLY A 388 -16.89 2.78 11.41
CA GLY A 388 -18.03 1.90 11.16
C GLY A 388 -19.31 2.61 11.60
N GLY A 389 -19.90 3.44 10.72
CA GLY A 389 -21.09 4.25 11.00
C GLY A 389 -22.34 3.46 11.40
N PHE A 390 -22.38 2.97 12.63
CA PHE A 390 -23.54 2.46 13.33
C PHE A 390 -23.48 2.87 14.81
N GLY A 391 -24.36 3.81 15.20
CA GLY A 391 -24.83 3.95 16.59
C GLY A 391 -24.06 4.86 17.56
N VAL A 392 -22.73 4.99 17.50
CA VAL A 392 -21.98 5.51 18.67
C VAL A 392 -22.15 7.01 18.94
N VAL A 393 -22.23 7.89 17.93
CA VAL A 393 -22.45 9.33 18.19
C VAL A 393 -23.80 9.56 18.88
N GLY A 394 -24.84 8.81 18.49
CA GLY A 394 -26.15 8.88 19.13
C GLY A 394 -26.14 8.32 20.55
N GLN A 395 -25.42 7.23 20.79
CA GLN A 395 -25.43 6.51 22.06
C GLN A 395 -24.47 7.09 23.11
N ALA A 396 -23.29 7.58 22.71
CA ALA A 396 -22.39 8.33 23.58
C ALA A 396 -22.98 9.72 23.92
N ALA A 397 -23.68 10.35 22.97
CA ALA A 397 -24.48 11.54 23.27
C ALA A 397 -25.66 11.21 24.18
N GLN A 398 -26.33 10.06 24.02
CA GLN A 398 -27.36 9.60 24.96
C GLN A 398 -26.80 9.28 26.34
N PHE A 399 -25.62 8.68 26.46
CA PHE A 399 -24.96 8.43 27.74
C PHE A 399 -24.56 9.74 28.42
N ALA A 400 -23.91 10.65 27.68
CA ALA A 400 -23.55 11.98 28.18
C ALA A 400 -24.79 12.80 28.54
N TRP A 401 -25.87 12.70 27.75
CA TRP A 401 -27.16 13.33 28.03
C TRP A 401 -27.84 12.74 29.27
N ARG A 402 -27.87 11.41 29.43
CA ARG A 402 -28.43 10.73 30.62
C ARG A 402 -27.61 10.99 31.88
N TYR A 403 -26.29 11.12 31.75
CA TYR A 403 -25.40 11.48 32.84
C TYR A 403 -25.57 12.97 33.23
N ALA A 404 -25.68 13.86 32.24
CA ALA A 404 -25.93 15.28 32.45
C ALA A 404 -27.36 15.54 32.98
N SER A 405 -28.38 14.83 32.50
CA SER A 405 -29.76 14.93 32.98
C SER A 405 -29.85 14.53 34.46
N ARG A 406 -29.03 13.57 34.91
CA ARG A 406 -28.90 13.21 36.33
C ARG A 406 -28.21 14.30 37.16
N LEU A 407 -27.11 14.88 36.69
CA LEU A 407 -26.44 16.01 37.37
C LEU A 407 -27.35 17.23 37.49
N LEU A 408 -28.25 17.41 36.52
CA LEU A 408 -29.27 18.47 36.49
C LEU A 408 -30.59 18.08 37.17
N GLY A 409 -30.70 16.87 37.72
CA GLY A 409 -31.89 16.40 38.46
C GLY A 409 -33.15 16.15 37.61
N LEU A 410 -33.01 16.04 36.29
CA LEU A 410 -34.11 15.96 35.31
C LEU A 410 -34.69 14.55 35.14
N GLU A 411 -33.96 13.48 35.49
CA GLU A 411 -34.44 12.09 35.43
C GLU A 411 -34.08 11.33 36.72
N ARG A 412 -35.07 10.69 37.34
CA ARG A 412 -34.88 9.75 38.46
C ARG A 412 -35.08 8.32 37.94
N GLY A 413 -33.99 7.58 37.73
CA GLY A 413 -34.02 6.14 37.45
C GLY A 413 -33.44 5.64 36.12
N ALA A 414 -32.47 6.34 35.51
CA ALA A 414 -31.79 5.78 34.33
C ALA A 414 -30.80 4.67 34.74
N ASP A 415 -31.03 3.44 34.27
CA ASP A 415 -30.12 2.29 34.41
C ASP A 415 -28.81 2.55 33.64
N LEU A 416 -27.83 3.13 34.35
CA LEU A 416 -26.44 3.22 33.88
C LEU A 416 -25.87 1.83 33.57
N ASP A 417 -26.36 0.79 34.25
CA ASP A 417 -25.97 -0.60 34.06
C ASP A 417 -26.32 -1.11 32.65
N LEU A 418 -27.44 -0.68 32.06
CA LEU A 418 -27.80 -1.03 30.68
C LEU A 418 -26.85 -0.37 29.67
N ALA A 419 -26.47 0.88 29.89
CA ALA A 419 -25.53 1.59 29.01
C ALA A 419 -24.09 1.08 29.15
N LEU A 420 -23.67 0.71 30.36
CA LEU A 420 -22.41 0.01 30.62
C LEU A 420 -22.41 -1.40 29.99
N SER A 421 -23.52 -2.12 30.09
CA SER A 421 -23.73 -3.43 29.45
C SER A 421 -23.68 -3.33 27.92
N GLU A 422 -24.31 -2.31 27.33
CA GLU A 422 -24.21 -2.02 25.89
C GLU A 422 -22.76 -1.72 25.48
N LEU A 423 -22.02 -0.93 26.28
CA LEU A 423 -20.61 -0.62 26.03
C LEU A 423 -19.71 -1.88 26.10
N ILE A 424 -19.97 -2.77 27.07
CA ILE A 424 -19.28 -4.07 27.22
C ILE A 424 -19.62 -5.01 26.05
N GLY A 425 -20.90 -5.11 25.66
CA GLY A 425 -21.35 -5.91 24.51
C GLY A 425 -20.78 -5.42 23.17
N MET A 426 -20.40 -4.15 23.07
CA MET A 426 -19.66 -3.61 21.91
C MET A 426 -18.17 -3.98 21.92
N SER A 427 -17.54 -4.06 23.09
CA SER A 427 -16.18 -4.61 23.22
C SER A 427 -16.13 -6.09 22.82
N GLU A 428 -17.16 -6.85 23.17
CA GLU A 428 -17.31 -8.24 22.76
C GLU A 428 -17.58 -8.37 21.25
N ALA A 429 -18.38 -7.47 20.66
CA ALA A 429 -18.62 -7.42 19.21
C ALA A 429 -17.35 -7.09 18.41
N THR A 430 -16.50 -6.19 18.92
CA THR A 430 -15.21 -5.86 18.25
C THR A 430 -14.18 -6.98 18.39
N GLY A 431 -14.14 -7.69 19.51
CA GLY A 431 -13.28 -8.87 19.73
C GLY A 431 -13.68 -10.11 18.91
N SER A 432 -14.92 -10.16 18.42
CA SER A 432 -15.49 -11.23 17.60
C SER A 432 -15.70 -10.83 16.13
N THR A 433 -15.11 -9.72 15.68
CA THR A 433 -15.18 -9.27 14.29
C THR A 433 -13.93 -9.67 13.52
N LEU A 434 -14.11 -10.29 12.36
CA LEU A 434 -13.06 -10.61 11.40
C LEU A 434 -13.18 -9.72 10.15
N PRO A 435 -12.29 -8.73 9.97
CA PRO A 435 -12.20 -7.99 8.72
C PRO A 435 -11.67 -8.86 7.57
N PHE A 436 -12.28 -8.69 6.41
CA PHE A 436 -11.89 -9.29 5.14
C PHE A 436 -11.38 -8.21 4.18
N LEU A 437 -10.17 -8.40 3.67
CA LEU A 437 -9.58 -7.59 2.60
C LEU A 437 -9.61 -8.38 1.31
N GLY A 438 -10.49 -7.98 0.40
CA GLY A 438 -10.61 -8.50 -0.96
C GLY A 438 -9.70 -7.75 -1.93
N MET A 439 -9.18 -8.45 -2.92
CA MET A 439 -8.39 -7.90 -4.03
C MET A 439 -8.39 -8.85 -5.22
N GLY A 440 -8.39 -8.35 -6.45
CA GLY A 440 -8.54 -9.21 -7.61
C GLY A 440 -8.34 -8.53 -8.96
N ARG A 441 -8.74 -9.21 -10.02
CA ARG A 441 -8.54 -8.74 -11.39
C ARG A 441 -9.57 -7.69 -11.81
N ASP A 442 -9.45 -6.51 -11.22
CA ASP A 442 -10.21 -5.30 -11.52
C ASP A 442 -10.14 -4.90 -13.00
N ILE A 443 -11.11 -4.14 -13.49
CA ILE A 443 -11.02 -3.50 -14.81
C ILE A 443 -10.40 -2.11 -14.63
N PRO A 444 -9.21 -1.85 -15.21
CA PRO A 444 -8.55 -0.56 -15.10
C PRO A 444 -9.15 0.42 -16.12
N ASP A 445 -10.39 0.85 -15.95
CA ASP A 445 -11.07 1.79 -16.85
C ASP A 445 -10.99 3.26 -16.38
N GLY A 446 -10.26 3.51 -15.29
CA GLY A 446 -10.10 4.83 -14.71
C GLY A 446 -9.20 5.76 -15.53
N THR A 447 -9.49 7.07 -15.48
CA THR A 447 -8.68 8.12 -16.11
C THR A 447 -8.39 9.27 -15.15
N LEU A 448 -7.10 9.55 -14.96
CA LEU A 448 -6.58 10.71 -14.23
C LEU A 448 -6.36 11.91 -15.17
N ARG A 449 -6.77 13.10 -14.72
CA ARG A 449 -6.56 14.37 -15.43
C ARG A 449 -6.34 15.50 -14.45
N ILE A 450 -5.72 16.58 -14.93
CA ILE A 450 -5.64 17.82 -14.17
C ILE A 450 -6.86 18.68 -14.50
N ASP A 451 -7.53 19.18 -13.46
CA ASP A 451 -8.52 20.24 -13.56
C ASP A 451 -8.10 21.41 -12.65
N GLY A 452 -7.63 22.49 -13.28
CA GLY A 452 -7.06 23.64 -12.57
C GLY A 452 -5.91 23.25 -11.65
N LYS A 453 -6.16 23.27 -10.33
CA LYS A 453 -5.16 22.88 -9.33
C LYS A 453 -5.25 21.42 -8.88
N TRP A 454 -6.32 20.72 -9.23
CA TRP A 454 -6.67 19.41 -8.69
C TRP A 454 -6.27 18.29 -9.65
N LEU A 455 -6.03 17.12 -9.08
CA LEU A 455 -5.99 15.86 -9.81
C LEU A 455 -7.39 15.25 -9.69
N GLU A 456 -8.01 14.96 -10.82
CA GLU A 456 -9.32 14.33 -10.89
C GLU A 456 -9.17 12.91 -11.39
N LEU A 457 -9.93 11.98 -10.80
CA LEU A 457 -10.04 10.59 -11.24
C LEU A 457 -11.48 10.33 -11.65
N ASP A 458 -11.65 10.01 -12.93
CA ASP A 458 -12.88 9.42 -13.45
C ASP A 458 -12.74 7.90 -13.37
N TYR A 459 -13.39 7.27 -12.39
CA TYR A 459 -13.38 5.82 -12.14
C TYR A 459 -14.67 5.41 -11.45
N SER A 460 -15.16 4.21 -11.76
CA SER A 460 -16.33 3.64 -11.09
C SER A 460 -16.22 2.12 -11.00
N GLU A 461 -16.87 1.53 -10.00
CA GLU A 461 -16.98 0.08 -9.84
C GLU A 461 -17.74 -0.64 -10.98
N ALA A 462 -18.38 0.11 -11.89
CA ALA A 462 -19.35 -0.44 -12.82
C ALA A 462 -18.76 -1.47 -13.78
N GLY A 463 -17.51 -1.28 -14.22
CA GLY A 463 -16.79 -2.26 -15.04
C GLY A 463 -16.48 -3.56 -14.28
N SER A 464 -16.34 -3.49 -12.96
CA SER A 464 -15.87 -4.58 -12.10
C SER A 464 -16.95 -5.20 -11.23
N ARG A 465 -18.25 -4.97 -11.51
CA ARG A 465 -19.36 -5.53 -10.72
C ARG A 465 -19.24 -7.04 -10.55
N GLU A 466 -18.96 -7.77 -11.63
CA GLU A 466 -18.79 -9.23 -11.60
C GLU A 466 -17.74 -9.67 -10.56
N LEU A 467 -16.65 -8.91 -10.42
CA LEU A 467 -15.59 -9.17 -9.45
C LEU A 467 -16.09 -8.92 -8.02
N PHE A 468 -16.69 -7.75 -7.77
CA PHE A 468 -17.14 -7.36 -6.43
C PHE A 468 -18.32 -8.19 -5.94
N ASP A 469 -19.24 -8.58 -6.82
CA ASP A 469 -20.36 -9.47 -6.47
C ASP A 469 -19.83 -10.85 -6.09
N ALA A 470 -18.92 -11.42 -6.87
CA ALA A 470 -18.29 -12.71 -6.53
C ALA A 470 -17.48 -12.65 -5.22
N MET A 471 -16.75 -11.56 -4.96
CA MET A 471 -16.06 -11.35 -3.68
C MET A 471 -17.03 -11.32 -2.51
N GLN A 472 -18.16 -10.61 -2.65
CA GLN A 472 -19.18 -10.52 -1.61
C GLN A 472 -19.84 -11.89 -1.35
N GLU A 473 -20.15 -12.65 -2.39
CA GLU A 473 -20.72 -14.00 -2.26
C GLU A 473 -19.78 -14.94 -1.48
N VAL A 474 -18.48 -14.92 -1.80
CA VAL A 474 -17.49 -15.75 -1.09
C VAL A 474 -17.31 -15.25 0.34
N ALA A 475 -17.16 -13.95 0.56
CA ALA A 475 -17.03 -13.38 1.91
C ALA A 475 -18.28 -13.66 2.78
N GLN A 476 -19.47 -13.67 2.19
CA GLN A 476 -20.70 -14.03 2.88
C GLN A 476 -20.71 -15.51 3.28
N ARG A 477 -20.26 -16.42 2.41
CA ARG A 477 -20.12 -17.85 2.76
C ARG A 477 -19.12 -18.05 3.90
N LEU A 478 -17.94 -17.40 3.82
CA LEU A 478 -16.95 -17.44 4.90
C LEU A 478 -17.52 -16.91 6.22
N ALA A 479 -18.31 -15.83 6.19
CA ALA A 479 -18.98 -15.31 7.39
C ALA A 479 -20.04 -16.29 7.92
N SER A 480 -20.78 -17.00 7.06
CA SER A 480 -21.74 -18.02 7.47
C SER A 480 -21.09 -19.20 8.18
N GLU A 481 -19.93 -19.67 7.72
CA GLU A 481 -19.16 -20.71 8.42
C GLU A 481 -18.69 -20.29 9.82
N LEU A 482 -18.63 -18.98 10.09
CA LEU A 482 -18.29 -18.40 11.39
C LEU A 482 -19.51 -18.00 12.22
N ASP A 483 -20.72 -18.38 11.80
CA ASP A 483 -21.99 -17.96 12.42
C ASP A 483 -22.02 -16.44 12.67
N ALA A 484 -21.57 -15.69 11.65
CA ALA A 484 -21.37 -14.26 11.68
C ALA A 484 -22.34 -13.53 10.73
N THR A 485 -22.60 -12.27 11.03
CA THR A 485 -23.32 -11.37 10.11
C THR A 485 -22.34 -10.78 9.11
N TYR A 486 -22.59 -10.96 7.82
CA TYR A 486 -21.78 -10.33 6.78
C TYR A 486 -22.11 -8.83 6.65
N VAL A 487 -21.08 -7.98 6.67
CA VAL A 487 -21.21 -6.52 6.57
C VAL A 487 -20.19 -5.98 5.57
N VAL A 488 -20.62 -5.08 4.68
CA VAL A 488 -19.74 -4.33 3.78
C VAL A 488 -19.42 -2.95 4.34
N ASN A 489 -18.30 -2.36 3.92
CA ASN A 489 -17.94 -0.98 4.25
C ASN A 489 -19.13 -0.01 4.00
N PRO A 490 -19.56 0.80 4.99
CA PRO A 490 -20.67 1.73 4.81
C PRO A 490 -20.51 2.70 3.62
N LEU A 491 -19.29 3.10 3.26
CA LEU A 491 -19.02 3.98 2.11
C LEU A 491 -19.42 3.33 0.77
N TYR A 492 -19.41 2.00 0.70
CA TYR A 492 -19.85 1.26 -0.48
C TYR A 492 -21.35 1.47 -0.78
N ARG A 493 -22.17 1.77 0.24
CA ARG A 493 -23.59 2.14 0.03
C ARG A 493 -23.74 3.42 -0.80
N PHE A 494 -22.71 4.27 -0.82
CA PHE A 494 -22.63 5.47 -1.64
C PHE A 494 -21.81 5.26 -2.92
N LYS A 495 -21.54 3.99 -3.30
CA LYS A 495 -20.71 3.59 -4.45
C LYS A 495 -19.30 4.19 -4.41
N LYS A 496 -18.76 4.35 -3.19
CA LYS A 496 -17.42 4.87 -2.96
C LYS A 496 -16.52 3.75 -2.45
N LEU A 497 -15.50 3.42 -3.23
CA LEU A 497 -14.48 2.43 -2.88
C LEU A 497 -13.35 3.07 -2.07
N ILE A 498 -12.58 2.24 -1.35
CA ILE A 498 -11.29 2.62 -0.76
C ILE A 498 -10.25 1.68 -1.34
N THR A 499 -9.19 2.22 -1.91
CA THR A 499 -8.04 1.45 -2.35
C THR A 499 -6.77 1.80 -1.57
N VAL A 500 -5.97 0.79 -1.28
CA VAL A 500 -4.58 0.90 -0.81
C VAL A 500 -3.59 0.43 -1.88
N HIS A 501 -4.12 -0.03 -3.02
CA HIS A 501 -3.39 -0.53 -4.17
C HIS A 501 -3.75 0.23 -5.46
N PRO A 502 -3.61 1.57 -5.49
CA PRO A 502 -3.82 2.32 -6.73
C PRO A 502 -2.77 1.93 -7.76
N LEU A 503 -3.18 1.59 -8.98
CA LEU A 503 -2.32 1.16 -10.08
C LEU A 503 -2.67 1.90 -11.38
N GLY A 504 -1.70 2.00 -12.29
CA GLY A 504 -1.90 2.54 -13.64
C GLY A 504 -1.76 4.06 -13.76
N GLY A 505 -2.18 4.65 -14.89
CA GLY A 505 -1.98 6.07 -15.19
C GLY A 505 -0.72 6.35 -16.02
N CYS A 506 0.31 5.51 -15.91
CA CYS A 506 1.52 5.57 -16.73
C CYS A 506 1.89 4.19 -17.31
N SER A 507 0.88 3.42 -17.71
CA SER A 507 0.99 2.01 -18.10
C SER A 507 2.08 1.70 -19.13
N MET A 508 2.77 0.57 -18.96
CA MET A 508 3.64 -0.02 -19.99
C MET A 508 2.85 -0.46 -21.22
N ALA A 509 3.45 -0.29 -22.39
CA ALA A 509 2.99 -0.85 -23.66
C ALA A 509 4.17 -1.07 -24.62
N ASP A 510 3.89 -1.68 -25.77
CA ASP A 510 4.89 -1.84 -26.84
C ASP A 510 5.04 -0.57 -27.70
N ASP A 511 4.11 0.38 -27.58
CA ASP A 511 4.07 1.60 -28.37
C ASP A 511 3.46 2.80 -27.61
N PRO A 512 3.75 4.04 -28.05
CA PRO A 512 3.28 5.25 -27.38
C PRO A 512 1.78 5.55 -27.57
N GLU A 513 1.04 4.87 -28.44
CA GLU A 513 -0.41 5.08 -28.56
C GLU A 513 -1.16 4.37 -27.42
N HIS A 514 -0.65 3.21 -26.99
CA HIS A 514 -1.29 2.35 -26.01
C HIS A 514 -0.68 2.41 -24.59
N GLY A 515 0.45 3.13 -24.40
CA GLY A 515 1.10 3.27 -23.10
C GLY A 515 1.98 4.52 -22.99
N VAL A 516 2.55 4.71 -21.80
CA VAL A 516 3.42 5.86 -21.46
C VAL A 516 4.89 5.48 -21.44
N VAL A 517 5.19 4.24 -21.06
CA VAL A 517 6.54 3.70 -20.99
C VAL A 517 6.68 2.41 -21.77
N ASP A 518 7.90 2.08 -22.18
CA ASP A 518 8.26 0.78 -22.75
C ASP A 518 8.48 -0.30 -21.67
N ALA A 519 8.93 -1.49 -22.08
CA ALA A 519 9.23 -2.62 -21.19
C ALA A 519 10.49 -2.42 -20.31
N ASP A 520 11.27 -1.36 -20.52
CA ASP A 520 12.38 -0.91 -19.68
C ASP A 520 11.93 0.19 -18.70
N GLY A 521 10.66 0.59 -18.75
CA GLY A 521 10.11 1.68 -17.94
C GLY A 521 10.52 3.07 -18.44
N GLN A 522 11.12 3.19 -19.64
CA GLN A 522 11.50 4.49 -20.21
C GLN A 522 10.27 5.17 -20.82
N VAL A 523 10.08 6.45 -20.51
CA VAL A 523 8.97 7.25 -21.04
C VAL A 523 9.17 7.48 -22.54
N PHE A 524 8.18 7.06 -23.33
CA PHE A 524 8.21 7.27 -24.78
C PHE A 524 8.40 8.74 -25.14
N GLY A 525 9.31 9.00 -26.08
CA GLY A 525 9.62 10.37 -26.53
C GLY A 525 10.48 11.19 -25.56
N CYS A 526 10.84 10.65 -24.40
CA CYS A 526 11.64 11.32 -23.36
C CYS A 526 12.84 10.45 -22.91
N PRO A 527 13.88 10.26 -23.75
CA PRO A 527 15.05 9.48 -23.36
C PRO A 527 15.69 9.97 -22.05
N GLY A 528 16.01 9.03 -21.16
CA GLY A 528 16.56 9.30 -19.83
C GLY A 528 15.52 9.56 -18.74
N LEU A 529 14.22 9.69 -19.07
CA LEU A 529 13.14 9.73 -18.10
C LEU A 529 12.52 8.33 -17.97
N TYR A 530 12.49 7.80 -16.75
CA TYR A 530 11.95 6.47 -16.46
C TYR A 530 10.87 6.54 -15.38
N ILE A 531 10.05 5.49 -15.29
CA ILE A 531 9.07 5.29 -14.23
C ILE A 531 9.22 3.87 -13.68
N ALA A 532 9.22 3.72 -12.37
CA ALA A 532 9.46 2.43 -11.72
C ALA A 532 8.46 2.07 -10.61
N ASP A 533 7.32 2.76 -10.52
CA ASP A 533 6.30 2.51 -9.48
C ASP A 533 5.01 1.87 -10.03
N GLY A 534 3.99 1.74 -9.17
CA GLY A 534 2.70 1.15 -9.52
C GLY A 534 1.95 1.82 -10.69
N SER A 535 2.33 3.03 -11.10
CA SER A 535 1.72 3.70 -12.24
C SER A 535 1.99 2.99 -13.58
N VAL A 536 3.07 2.19 -13.67
CA VAL A 536 3.45 1.50 -14.90
C VAL A 536 2.60 0.25 -15.18
N MET A 537 1.81 -0.19 -14.21
CA MET A 537 1.03 -1.42 -14.37
C MET A 537 -0.03 -1.24 -15.47
N PRO A 538 -0.04 -2.11 -16.51
CA PRO A 538 -1.06 -2.04 -17.56
C PRO A 538 -2.46 -2.43 -17.09
N GLY A 539 -2.57 -3.10 -15.94
CA GLY A 539 -3.83 -3.50 -15.32
C GLY A 539 -3.60 -4.04 -13.92
N PRO A 540 -4.61 -4.68 -13.29
CA PRO A 540 -4.48 -5.18 -11.93
C PRO A 540 -3.35 -6.21 -11.81
N VAL A 541 -2.69 -6.20 -10.66
CA VAL A 541 -1.81 -7.30 -10.29
C VAL A 541 -2.67 -8.53 -9.94
N GLY A 542 -3.74 -8.32 -9.17
CA GLY A 542 -4.59 -9.35 -8.61
C GLY A 542 -4.33 -9.54 -7.12
N PRO A 543 -3.17 -10.11 -6.71
CA PRO A 543 -2.72 -10.07 -5.32
C PRO A 543 -2.11 -8.69 -4.95
N ASN A 544 -1.54 -8.59 -3.74
CA ASN A 544 -0.88 -7.38 -3.25
C ASN A 544 0.26 -6.94 -4.21
N PRO A 545 0.28 -5.69 -4.68
CA PRO A 545 1.14 -5.26 -5.78
C PRO A 545 2.59 -5.01 -5.37
N ALA A 546 2.88 -4.86 -4.07
CA ALA A 546 4.20 -4.45 -3.55
C ALA A 546 5.35 -5.28 -4.12
N LEU A 547 5.23 -6.61 -4.10
CA LEU A 547 6.26 -7.51 -4.60
C LEU A 547 6.43 -7.39 -6.12
N THR A 548 5.34 -7.23 -6.87
CA THR A 548 5.39 -7.07 -8.34
C THR A 548 5.98 -5.71 -8.75
N ILE A 549 5.70 -4.65 -7.98
CA ILE A 549 6.33 -3.34 -8.17
C ILE A 549 7.84 -3.45 -7.93
N ALA A 550 8.26 -4.12 -6.85
CA ALA A 550 9.68 -4.31 -6.55
C ALA A 550 10.39 -5.12 -7.65
N ALA A 551 9.78 -6.22 -8.12
CA ALA A 551 10.34 -7.04 -9.20
C ALA A 551 10.43 -6.27 -10.53
N LEU A 552 9.42 -5.48 -10.88
CA LEU A 552 9.48 -4.64 -12.09
C LEU A 552 10.55 -3.54 -11.97
N ALA A 553 10.71 -2.93 -10.81
CA ALA A 553 11.75 -1.92 -10.60
C ALA A 553 13.16 -2.52 -10.70
N ASP A 554 13.37 -3.72 -10.16
CA ASP A 554 14.62 -4.46 -10.29
C ASP A 554 14.90 -4.84 -11.76
N TRP A 555 13.86 -5.31 -12.47
CA TRP A 555 13.89 -5.53 -13.91
C TRP A 555 14.30 -4.24 -14.64
N PHE A 556 13.61 -3.12 -14.44
CA PHE A 556 13.90 -1.84 -15.11
C PHE A 556 15.32 -1.35 -14.83
N ALA A 557 15.83 -1.53 -13.62
CA ALA A 557 17.22 -1.19 -13.29
C ALA A 557 18.21 -1.96 -14.19
N ASP A 558 17.99 -3.25 -14.47
CA ASP A 558 18.83 -4.00 -15.42
C ASP A 558 18.77 -3.38 -16.83
N GLY A 559 17.60 -2.91 -17.26
CA GLY A 559 17.44 -2.22 -18.55
C GLY A 559 18.21 -0.88 -18.58
N MET A 560 18.10 -0.09 -17.51
CA MET A 560 18.82 1.19 -17.35
C MET A 560 20.34 1.03 -17.31
N LEU A 561 20.83 -0.12 -16.87
CA LEU A 561 22.24 -0.47 -16.76
C LEU A 561 22.77 -1.24 -17.99
N GLY A 562 21.91 -1.57 -18.96
CA GLY A 562 22.29 -2.36 -20.14
C GLY A 562 22.67 -3.80 -19.82
N LEU A 563 22.16 -4.36 -18.72
CA LEU A 563 22.44 -5.73 -18.25
C LEU A 563 21.49 -6.78 -18.84
N ARG A 564 20.49 -6.36 -19.62
CA ARG A 564 19.60 -7.28 -20.33
C ARG A 564 20.24 -7.71 -21.64
N GLU A 565 20.17 -9.00 -21.95
CA GLU A 565 20.49 -9.44 -23.31
C GLU A 565 19.54 -8.74 -24.30
N PRO A 566 20.05 -8.24 -25.45
CA PRO A 566 19.18 -7.70 -26.48
C PRO A 566 18.14 -8.78 -26.82
N ALA A 567 16.87 -8.39 -26.90
CA ALA A 567 15.76 -9.31 -27.15
C ALA A 567 16.06 -10.16 -28.39
N GLY A 568 16.61 -11.35 -28.16
CA GLY A 568 16.84 -12.34 -29.18
C GLY A 568 15.47 -12.81 -29.65
N VAL A 569 15.20 -12.55 -30.93
CA VAL A 569 14.13 -13.14 -31.74
C VAL A 569 13.78 -14.52 -31.17
N ARG A 570 12.60 -14.65 -30.57
CA ARG A 570 11.97 -15.93 -30.24
C ARG A 570 10.66 -16.03 -30.96
#